data_AF-A0A352UKP0-F1
#
_entry.id   AF-A0A352UKP0-F1
#
_cell.length_a   1.000
_cell.length_b   1.000
_cell.length_c   1.000
_cell.angle_alpha   90.00
_cell.angle_beta   90.00
_cell.angle_gamma   90.00
#
_symmetry.space_group_name_H-M   'P 1'
#
loop_
_entity.id
_entity.type
_entity.pdbx_description
1 polymer ?
#
loop_
_entity_poly.entity_id
_entity_poly.type
_entity_poly.pdbx_seq_one_letter_code
_entity_poly.pdbx_strand_id
1 'polypeptide(L)' 'MFYENIEPAIFISRPNRFIADIETASGQKVCHVKNTGRCRELLIPGARIFVQRRESPSRKTGYDLIS' A
#
# COMPACT_ATOMS: atom_id res chain seq x y z
N MET A 1 -5.62 15.18 8.46
CA MET A 1 -5.77 13.71 8.50
C MET A 1 -4.53 13.16 9.19
N PHE A 2 -4.69 12.34 10.24
CA PHE A 2 -3.56 11.81 11.01
C PHE A 2 -3.35 10.33 10.63
N TYR A 3 -2.11 9.98 10.29
CA TYR A 3 -1.71 8.61 9.99
C TYR A 3 -0.80 8.11 11.11
N GLU A 4 -1.20 7.03 11.76
CA GLU A 4 -0.42 6.32 12.78
C GLU A 4 0.21 5.07 12.16
N ASN A 5 1.34 4.61 12.69
CA ASN A 5 2.04 3.41 12.21
C ASN A 5 2.38 3.47 10.71
N ILE A 6 3.00 4.58 10.30
CA ILE A 6 3.48 4.76 8.93
C ILE A 6 4.76 3.95 8.76
N GLU A 7 4.80 3.15 7.70
CA GLU A 7 5.95 2.33 7.34
C GLU A 7 6.35 2.62 5.88
N PRO A 8 7.66 2.73 5.57
CA PRO A 8 8.13 2.76 4.20
C PRO A 8 7.96 1.38 3.55
N ALA A 9 7.62 1.38 2.27
CA ALA A 9 7.52 0.16 1.47
C ALA A 9 8.00 0.40 0.03
N ILE A 10 8.23 -0.69 -0.70
CA ILE A 10 8.49 -0.65 -2.13
C ILE A 10 7.25 -1.13 -2.86
N PHE A 11 6.77 -0.35 -3.82
CA PHE A 11 5.68 -0.75 -4.69
C PHE A 11 6.14 -1.83 -5.67
N ILE A 12 5.44 -2.96 -5.73
CA ILE A 12 5.75 -4.06 -6.63
C ILE A 12 4.80 -4.05 -7.82
N SER A 13 3.49 -4.13 -7.54
CA SER A 13 2.47 -4.33 -8.56
C SER A 13 1.11 -3.80 -8.08
N ARG A 14 0.20 -3.53 -9.01
CA ARG A 14 -1.18 -3.15 -8.72
C ARG A 14 -2.13 -3.99 -9.55
N PRO A 15 -2.52 -5.19 -9.08
CA PRO A 15 -3.28 -6.13 -9.90
C PRO A 15 -4.71 -5.65 -10.18
N ASN A 16 -5.27 -4.77 -9.34
CA ASN A 16 -6.53 -4.09 -9.64
C ASN A 16 -6.62 -2.72 -8.94
N ARG A 17 -7.72 -1.97 -9.17
CA ARG A 17 -7.86 -0.60 -8.65
C ARG A 17 -7.92 -0.49 -7.12
N PHE A 18 -8.07 -1.59 -6.38
CA PHE A 18 -8.25 -1.59 -4.93
C PHE A 18 -7.08 -2.14 -4.13
N ILE A 19 -6.14 -2.85 -4.76
CA ILE A 19 -5.01 -3.47 -4.06
C ILE A 19 -3.68 -3.25 -4.79
N ALA A 20 -2.60 -3.19 -4.02
CA ALA A 20 -1.23 -3.17 -4.49
C ALA A 20 -0.40 -4.19 -3.70
N ASP A 21 0.50 -4.88 -4.40
CA ASP A 21 1.53 -5.69 -3.79
C ASP A 21 2.71 -4.79 -3.43
N ILE A 22 3.18 -4.92 -2.19
CA ILE A 22 4.24 -4.08 -1.63
C ILE A 22 5.27 -4.95 -0.90
N GLU A 23 6.51 -4.49 -0.85
CA GLU A 23 7.55 -5.07 0.01
C GLU A 23 7.76 -4.15 1.22
N THR A 24 7.55 -4.65 2.44
CA THR A 24 7.90 -3.94 3.68
C THR A 24 9.10 -4.60 4.34
N ALA A 25 9.62 -4.03 5.45
CA ALA A 25 10.67 -4.67 6.24
C ALA A 25 10.27 -6.07 6.77
N SER A 26 8.95 -6.34 6.86
CA SER A 26 8.39 -7.63 7.28
C SER A 26 8.12 -8.61 6.13
N GLY A 27 8.50 -8.25 4.90
CA GLY A 27 8.29 -9.02 3.67
C GLY A 27 7.14 -8.50 2.80
N GLN A 28 6.76 -9.31 1.81
CA GLN A 28 5.67 -8.98 0.87
C GLN A 28 4.30 -8.96 1.55
N LYS A 29 3.54 -7.90 1.28
CA LYS A 29 2.20 -7.68 1.82
C LYS A 29 1.27 -7.13 0.74
N VAL A 30 -0.04 -7.29 1.00
CA VAL A 30 -1.09 -6.66 0.20
C VAL A 30 -1.57 -5.39 0.89
N CYS A 31 -1.56 -4.30 0.14
CA CYS A 31 -1.97 -2.97 0.57
C CYS A 31 -3.26 -2.56 -0.12
N HIS A 32 -4.16 -1.90 0.61
CA HIS A 32 -5.36 -1.31 0.04
C HIS A 32 -5.06 0.06 -0.59
N VAL A 33 -5.44 0.22 -1.85
CA VAL A 33 -5.33 1.47 -2.60
C VAL A 33 -6.66 2.19 -2.56
N LYS A 34 -6.70 3.32 -1.83
CA LYS A 34 -7.91 4.16 -1.70
C LYS A 34 -8.17 5.02 -2.96
N ASN A 35 -7.17 5.19 -3.81
CA ASN A 35 -7.26 5.99 -5.02
C ASN A 35 -7.86 5.19 -6.19
N THR A 36 -9.04 5.59 -6.70
CA THR A 36 -9.70 4.93 -7.83
C THR A 36 -9.10 5.29 -9.19
N GLY A 37 -8.21 6.29 -9.25
CA GLY A 37 -7.50 6.73 -10.44
C GLY A 37 -6.39 5.77 -10.88
N ARG A 38 -5.86 5.97 -12.10
CA ARG A 38 -4.89 5.04 -12.73
C ARG A 38 -3.51 5.03 -12.06
N CYS A 39 -3.06 6.16 -11.51
CA CYS A 39 -1.78 6.31 -10.79
C CYS A 39 -0.55 5.73 -11.52
N ARG A 40 -0.57 5.62 -12.86
CA ARG A 40 0.47 4.93 -13.64
C ARG A 40 1.85 5.59 -13.55
N GLU A 41 1.88 6.91 -13.37
CA GLU A 41 3.13 7.69 -13.27
C GLU A 41 3.66 7.76 -11.83
N LEU A 42 2.86 7.38 -10.84
CA LEU A 42 3.20 7.45 -9.42
C LEU A 42 3.54 6.07 -8.85
N LEU A 43 2.78 5.04 -9.25
CA LEU A 43 2.94 3.65 -8.81
C LEU A 43 3.72 2.87 -9.86
N ILE A 44 5.00 3.21 -9.97
CA ILE A 44 5.96 2.52 -10.83
C ILE A 44 6.63 1.41 -10.00
N PRO A 45 6.76 0.18 -10.53
CA PRO A 45 7.48 -0.90 -9.83
C PRO A 45 8.85 -0.44 -9.34
N GLY A 46 9.16 -0.70 -8.07
CA GLY A 46 10.38 -0.24 -7.40
C GLY A 46 10.26 1.14 -6.72
N ALA A 47 9.16 1.87 -6.91
CA ALA A 47 8.96 3.15 -6.27
C ALA A 47 8.87 3.01 -4.73
N ARG A 48 9.54 3.91 -4.02
CA ARG A 48 9.38 4.04 -2.57
C ARG A 48 8.04 4.71 -2.30
N ILE A 49 7.24 4.04 -1.47
CA ILE A 49 5.92 4.51 -1.04
C ILE A 49 5.84 4.50 0.49
N PHE A 50 4.81 5.15 1.01
CA PHE A 50 4.45 5.10 2.42
C PHE A 50 3.10 4.44 2.60
N VAL A 51 3.03 3.54 3.59
CA VAL A 51 1.82 2.79 3.92
C VAL A 51 1.50 2.92 5.39
N GLN A 52 0.22 2.86 5.70
CA GLN A 52 -0.26 2.81 7.07
C GLN A 52 -0.52 1.36 7.45
N ARG A 53 0.13 0.85 8.50
CA ARG A 53 -0.20 -0.47 9.05
C ARG A 53 -1.47 -0.38 9.91
N ARG A 54 -2.49 -1.15 9.54
CA ARG A 54 -3.77 -1.29 10.24
C ARG A 54 -4.27 -2.72 10.16
N GLU A 55 -3.97 -3.49 11.20
CA GLU A 55 -4.45 -4.86 11.38
C GLU A 55 -5.70 -4.85 12.25
N SER A 56 -6.82 -5.34 11.70
CA SER A 56 -8.03 -5.65 12.46
C SER A 56 -8.68 -6.91 11.91
N PRO A 57 -9.40 -7.69 12.73
CA PRO A 57 -10.03 -8.94 12.28
C PRO A 57 -11.03 -8.75 11.13
N SER A 58 -11.60 -7.56 11.01
CA SER A 58 -12.57 -7.19 9.97
C SER A 58 -11.95 -6.82 8.63
N ARG A 59 -10.63 -6.69 8.53
CA ARG A 59 -9.95 -6.23 7.31
C ARG A 59 -9.28 -7.37 6.56
N LYS A 60 -9.41 -7.34 5.23
CA LYS A 60 -8.72 -8.26 4.33
C LYS A 60 -7.25 -7.88 4.09
N THR A 61 -6.89 -6.61 4.28
CA THR A 61 -5.52 -6.11 4.13
C THR A 61 -5.06 -5.46 5.41
N GLY A 62 -3.79 -5.67 5.76
CA GLY A 62 -3.14 -5.05 6.92
C GLY A 62 -2.60 -3.64 6.66
N TYR A 63 -2.67 -3.15 5.41
CA TYR A 63 -2.01 -1.91 5.01
C TYR A 63 -2.92 -1.02 4.16
N ASP A 64 -2.77 0.30 4.29
CA ASP A 64 -3.39 1.32 3.45
C ASP A 64 -2.32 2.18 2.76
N LEU A 65 -2.46 2.42 1.45
CA LEU A 65 -1.54 3.29 0.71
C LEU A 65 -1.77 4.76 1.11
N ILE A 66 -0.67 5.48 1.36
CA ILE A 66 -0.67 6.92 1.66
C ILE A 66 -0.15 7.71 0.45
N SER A 67 1.09 7.43 0.02
CA SER A 67 1.77 8.11 -1.11
C SER A 67 2.70 7.17 -1.83
#